data_AF-A0AA46CC26-F1
#
_entry.id   AF-A0AA46CC26-F1
#
_cell.length_a   1.000
_cell.length_b   1.000
_cell.length_c   1.000
_cell.angle_alpha   90.00
_cell.angle_beta   90.00
_cell.angle_gamma   90.00
#
_symmetry.space_group_name_H-M   'P 1'
#
loop_
_entity.id
_entity.type
_entity.pdbx_description
1 polymer ?
#
loop_
_entity_poly.entity_id
_entity_poly.type
_entity_poly.pdbx_seq_one_letter_code
_entity_poly.pdbx_strand_id
1 'polypeptide(L)'
;MLEEIYASKKPVRFEQVDVSSIVAKYVPLGTTKLVVLETFSKSPTSKIVEDTPGRVVVRDNKGQAMLDPDARSVVMTFSLDTDGKVTHVDAVHIKNQ
;
A
#
# COMPACT_ATOMS: atom_id res chain seq x y z
N MET A 1 8.89 -2.11 -5.42
CA MET A 1 7.73 -2.44 -4.58
C MET A 1 6.41 -2.41 -5.36
N LEU A 2 5.81 -1.24 -5.66
CA LEU A 2 4.48 -1.18 -6.29
C LEU A 2 4.43 -1.90 -7.64
N GLU A 3 5.46 -1.76 -8.47
CA GLU A 3 5.55 -2.50 -9.74
C GLU A 3 5.56 -4.02 -9.55
N GLU A 4 6.23 -4.53 -8.52
CA GLU A 4 6.24 -5.97 -8.17
C GLU A 4 4.84 -6.42 -7.73
N ILE A 5 4.13 -5.61 -6.94
CA ILE A 5 2.74 -5.88 -6.54
C ILE A 5 1.83 -5.96 -7.77
N TYR A 6 1.95 -5.02 -8.72
CA TYR A 6 1.13 -5.03 -9.94
C TYR A 6 1.53 -6.12 -10.93
N ALA A 7 2.78 -6.57 -10.91
CA ALA A 7 3.27 -7.72 -11.69
C ALA A 7 2.91 -9.08 -11.04
N SER A 8 2.54 -9.08 -9.76
CA SER A 8 2.12 -10.27 -9.02
C SER A 8 0.71 -10.75 -9.42
N LYS A 9 0.09 -11.59 -8.59
CA LYS A 9 -1.25 -12.14 -8.83
C LYS A 9 -2.26 -11.00 -9.00
N LYS A 10 -2.92 -10.98 -10.15
CA LYS A 10 -3.90 -9.97 -10.53
C LYS A 10 -5.24 -10.33 -9.88
N PRO A 11 -5.85 -9.44 -9.07
CA PRO A 11 -7.17 -9.70 -8.50
C PRO A 11 -8.21 -9.84 -9.59
N VAL A 12 -9.05 -10.88 -9.51
CA VAL A 12 -10.17 -11.10 -10.45
C VAL A 12 -11.49 -10.71 -9.78
N ARG A 13 -12.28 -9.86 -10.46
CA ARG A 13 -13.60 -9.38 -9.97
C ARG A 13 -13.50 -8.72 -8.58
N PHE A 14 -13.96 -9.42 -7.54
CA PHE A 14 -14.01 -8.96 -6.14
C PHE A 14 -12.92 -9.58 -5.27
N GLU A 15 -11.97 -10.29 -5.88
CA GLU A 15 -10.85 -10.88 -5.14
C GLU A 15 -9.98 -9.78 -4.53
N GLN A 16 -9.67 -9.94 -3.24
CA GLN A 16 -8.62 -9.19 -2.57
C GLN A 16 -7.42 -10.10 -2.49
N VAL A 17 -6.34 -9.72 -3.16
CA VAL A 17 -5.09 -10.48 -3.11
C VAL A 17 -4.23 -9.89 -2.02
N ASP A 18 -3.91 -10.70 -1.01
CA ASP A 18 -2.94 -10.33 0.00
C ASP A 18 -1.54 -10.21 -0.64
N VAL A 19 -0.96 -9.02 -0.50
CA VAL A 19 0.37 -8.65 -1.01
C VAL A 19 1.24 -8.08 0.11
N SER A 20 0.82 -8.24 1.36
CA SER A 20 1.55 -7.82 2.57
C SER A 20 2.98 -8.35 2.59
N SER A 21 3.21 -9.58 2.14
CA SER A 21 4.54 -10.18 2.03
C SER A 21 5.49 -9.42 1.09
N ILE A 22 4.97 -8.81 0.02
CA ILE A 22 5.78 -8.00 -0.89
C ILE A 22 6.12 -6.67 -0.23
N VAL A 23 5.12 -6.02 0.39
CA VAL A 23 5.32 -4.74 1.08
C VAL A 23 6.30 -4.89 2.25
N ALA A 24 6.17 -5.94 3.06
CA ALA A 24 7.03 -6.21 4.20
C ALA A 24 8.52 -6.41 3.84
N LYS A 25 8.85 -6.81 2.60
CA LYS A 25 10.24 -6.87 2.11
C LYS A 25 10.87 -5.50 1.97
N TYR A 26 10.08 -4.49 1.61
CA TYR A 26 10.55 -3.12 1.38
C TYR A 26 10.33 -2.22 2.61
N VAL A 27 9.29 -2.48 3.39
CA VAL A 27 8.98 -1.81 4.65
C VAL A 27 8.97 -2.86 5.76
N PRO A 28 10.15 -3.26 6.27
CA PRO A 28 10.24 -4.24 7.34
C PRO A 28 9.68 -3.69 8.65
N LEU A 29 9.33 -4.59 9.57
CA LEU A 29 8.98 -4.22 10.94
C LEU A 29 10.12 -3.43 11.61
N GLY A 30 9.75 -2.45 12.43
CA GLY A 30 10.68 -1.51 13.04
C GLY A 30 10.99 -0.27 12.19
N THR A 31 10.55 -0.23 10.92
CA THR A 31 10.65 0.96 10.07
C THR A 31 9.90 2.12 10.70
N THR A 32 10.48 3.33 10.71
CA THR A 32 9.81 4.49 11.29
C THR A 32 8.73 5.03 10.36
N LYS A 33 7.67 5.58 10.96
CA LYS A 33 6.57 6.27 10.25
C LYS A 33 7.08 7.28 9.22
N LEU A 34 8.09 8.07 9.56
CA LEU A 34 8.67 9.07 8.65
C LEU A 34 9.21 8.44 7.37
N VAL A 35 9.91 7.30 7.46
CA VAL A 35 10.44 6.58 6.30
C VAL A 35 9.31 6.02 5.44
N VAL A 36 8.24 5.51 6.06
CA VAL A 36 7.04 5.07 5.34
C VAL A 36 6.43 6.23 4.54
N LEU A 37 6.17 7.37 5.20
CA LEU A 37 5.58 8.54 4.57
C LEU A 37 6.47 9.09 3.44
N GLU A 38 7.79 9.15 3.65
CA GLU A 38 8.75 9.61 2.63
C GLU A 38 8.80 8.67 1.41
N THR A 39 8.70 7.36 1.65
CA THR A 39 8.69 6.36 0.57
C THR A 39 7.49 6.55 -0.35
N PHE A 40 6.32 6.81 0.23
CA PHE A 40 5.08 6.96 -0.54
C PHE A 40 4.84 8.37 -1.06
N SER A 41 5.39 9.41 -0.44
CA SER A 41 5.32 10.78 -0.98
C SER A 41 6.10 10.95 -2.28
N LYS A 42 7.11 10.12 -2.51
CA LYS A 42 7.88 10.05 -3.77
C LYS A 42 7.12 9.35 -4.91
N SER A 43 6.03 8.65 -4.61
CA SER A 43 5.24 7.93 -5.61
C SER A 43 4.08 8.81 -6.12
N PRO A 44 4.03 9.17 -7.41
CA PRO A 44 3.02 10.08 -7.95
C PRO A 44 1.60 9.47 -7.96
N THR A 45 1.48 8.14 -7.88
CA THR A 45 0.21 7.41 -7.89
C THR A 45 -0.28 7.04 -6.50
N SER A 46 0.56 7.21 -5.48
CA SER A 46 0.24 6.87 -4.10
C SER A 46 -0.29 8.08 -3.35
N LYS A 47 -1.25 7.84 -2.46
CA LYS A 47 -1.83 8.83 -1.56
C LYS A 47 -1.91 8.26 -0.16
N ILE A 48 -1.52 9.06 0.82
CA ILE A 48 -1.75 8.77 2.23
C ILE A 48 -3.22 9.09 2.50
N VAL A 49 -4.02 8.08 2.83
CA VAL A 49 -5.46 8.24 3.11
C VAL A 49 -5.74 8.35 4.60
N GLU A 50 -4.86 7.81 5.43
CA GLU A 50 -4.94 7.92 6.88
C GLU A 50 -3.52 8.08 7.46
N ASP A 51 -3.37 9.05 8.36
CA ASP A 51 -2.12 9.32 9.05
C ASP A 51 -2.40 9.62 10.53
N THR A 52 -2.30 8.60 11.38
CA THR A 52 -2.51 8.69 12.83
C THR A 52 -1.27 8.25 13.60
N PRO A 53 -1.20 8.47 14.92
CA PRO A 53 -0.08 7.99 15.73
C PRO A 53 0.07 6.46 15.74
N GLY A 54 -1.03 5.70 15.66
CA GLY A 54 -1.03 4.25 15.74
C GLY A 54 -1.18 3.53 14.39
N ARG A 55 -1.44 4.27 13.30
CA ARG A 55 -1.72 3.68 11.99
C ARG A 55 -1.43 4.66 10.86
N VAL A 56 -0.85 4.14 9.78
CA VAL A 56 -0.75 4.84 8.49
C VAL A 56 -1.40 3.97 7.43
N VAL A 57 -2.28 4.56 6.61
CA VAL A 57 -2.88 3.88 5.46
C VAL A 57 -2.51 4.62 4.20
N VAL A 58 -1.93 3.89 3.27
CA VAL A 58 -1.54 4.37 1.96
C VAL A 58 -2.34 3.63 0.90
N ARG A 59 -2.88 4.39 -0.05
CA ARG A 59 -3.56 3.84 -1.21
C ARG A 59 -2.81 4.25 -2.47
N ASP A 60 -2.39 3.26 -3.25
CA ASP A 60 -1.88 3.47 -4.58
C ASP A 60 -2.97 3.17 -5.62
N ASN A 61 -3.16 4.06 -6.58
CA ASN A 61 -4.15 3.91 -7.64
C ASN A 61 -3.47 3.93 -8.99
N LYS A 62 -3.42 2.77 -9.67
CA LYS A 62 -2.91 2.65 -11.03
C LYS A 62 -4.08 2.58 -12.03
N GLY A 63 -4.02 3.41 -13.06
CA GLY A 63 -5.04 3.46 -14.12
C GLY A 63 -6.25 4.36 -13.85
N GLN A 64 -6.45 4.85 -12.62
CA GLN A 64 -7.61 5.71 -12.29
C GLN A 64 -7.57 7.08 -12.99
N ALA A 65 -6.38 7.58 -13.36
CA ALA A 65 -6.23 8.83 -14.10
C ALA A 65 -6.65 8.74 -15.58
N MET A 66 -6.86 7.53 -16.12
CA MET A 66 -7.10 7.30 -17.55
C MET A 66 -8.28 6.35 -17.82
N LEU A 67 -9.43 6.46 -17.11
CA LEU A 67 -10.66 5.69 -17.44
C LEU A 67 -10.37 4.21 -17.82
N ASP A 68 -9.41 3.59 -17.14
CA ASP A 68 -8.85 2.31 -17.57
C ASP A 68 -9.82 1.20 -17.12
N PRO A 69 -10.33 0.35 -18.04
CA PRO A 69 -11.21 -0.78 -17.67
C PRO A 69 -10.53 -1.82 -16.76
N ASP A 70 -9.21 -1.72 -16.56
CA ASP A 70 -8.42 -2.51 -15.63
C ASP A 70 -7.78 -1.67 -14.52
N ALA A 71 -8.42 -0.56 -14.13
CA ALA A 71 -7.99 0.24 -12.99
C ALA A 71 -7.87 -0.64 -11.74
N ARG A 72 -6.75 -0.50 -11.03
CA ARG A 72 -6.42 -1.29 -9.83
C ARG A 72 -5.93 -0.39 -8.73
N SER A 73 -6.16 -0.85 -7.51
CA SER A 73 -5.67 -0.17 -6.33
C SER A 73 -4.94 -1.15 -5.43
N VAL A 74 -3.92 -0.63 -4.75
CA VAL A 74 -3.27 -1.34 -3.65
C VAL A 74 -3.50 -0.51 -2.40
N VAL A 75 -4.12 -1.10 -1.39
CA VAL A 75 -4.30 -0.48 -0.08
C VAL A 75 -3.31 -1.12 0.86
N MET A 76 -2.46 -0.31 1.48
CA MET A 76 -1.42 -0.72 2.42
C MET A 76 -1.72 -0.07 3.77
N THR A 77 -1.85 -0.90 4.80
CA THR A 77 -2.01 -0.48 6.19
C THR A 77 -0.75 -0.83 6.97
N PHE A 78 -0.19 0.16 7.65
CA PHE A 78 0.92 0.02 8.57
C PHE A 78 0.42 0.32 9.98
N SER A 79 0.46 -0.66 10.87
CA SER A 79 0.21 -0.43 12.30
C SER A 79 1.51 0.02 12.95
N LEU A 80 1.41 1.02 13.84
CA LEU A 80 2.54 1.64 14.50
C LEU A 80 2.50 1.38 16.01
N ASP A 81 3.67 1.25 16.64
CA ASP A 81 3.80 1.30 18.09
C ASP A 81 3.83 2.74 18.62
N THR A 82 3.98 2.88 19.94
CA THR A 82 4.09 4.17 20.63
C THR A 82 5.33 4.98 20.23
N ASP A 83 6.36 4.32 19.69
CA ASP A 83 7.58 4.95 19.17
C ASP A 83 7.43 5.36 17.70
N GLY A 84 6.26 5.12 17.10
CA GLY A 84 5.99 5.40 15.69
C GLY A 84 6.70 4.44 14.73
N LYS A 85 7.02 3.22 15.16
CA LYS A 85 7.62 2.18 14.33
C LYS A 85 6.58 1.17 13.88
N VAL A 86 6.76 0.65 12.66
CA VAL A 86 5.89 -0.35 12.07
C VAL A 86 5.96 -1.66 12.86
N THR A 87 4.83 -2.08 13.42
CA THR A 87 4.68 -3.38 14.11
C THR A 87 3.93 -4.41 13.27
N HIS A 88 3.10 -3.95 12.34
CA HIS A 88 2.36 -4.81 11.44
C HIS A 88 2.19 -4.16 10.07
N VAL A 89 2.20 -4.99 9.02
CA VAL A 89 2.00 -4.59 7.63
C VAL A 89 0.90 -5.46 7.07
N ASP A 90 -0.18 -4.81 6.64
CA ASP A 90 -1.27 -5.43 5.90
C ASP A 90 -1.36 -4.74 4.54
N ALA A 91 -1.51 -5.51 3.45
CA ALA A 91 -1.65 -4.90 2.14
C ALA A 91 -2.49 -5.76 1.20
N VAL A 92 -3.44 -5.13 0.54
CA VAL A 92 -4.39 -5.78 -0.35
C VAL A 92 -4.37 -5.14 -1.73
N HIS A 93 -4.25 -5.98 -2.75
CA HIS A 93 -4.38 -5.61 -4.14
C HIS A 93 -5.82 -5.91 -4.59
N ILE A 94 -6.52 -4.87 -5.05
CA ILE A 94 -7.93 -4.90 -5.43
C ILE A 94 -8.12 -4.37 -6.84
N LYS A 95 -9.13 -4.88 -7.55
CA LYS A 95 -9.58 -4.32 -8.82
C LYS A 95 -10.57 -3.18 -8.54
N ASN A 96 -10.38 -2.02 -9.16
CA ASN A 96 -11.38 -0.95 -9.13
C ASN A 96 -12.49 -1.29 -10.14
N GLN A 97 -13.74 -1.07 -9.72
CA GLN A 97 -14.91 -1.18 -10.59
C GLN A 97 -15.13 0.09 -11.40
#